data_AF-A0A075FS92-F1
#
_entry.id   AF-A0A075FS92-F1
#
_cell.length_a   1.000
_cell.length_b   1.000
_cell.length_c   1.000
_cell.angle_alpha   90.00
_cell.angle_beta   90.00
_cell.angle_gamma   90.00
#
_symmetry.space_group_name_H-M   'P 1'
#
loop_
_entity.id
_entity.type
_entity.pdbx_description
1 polymer ?
#
loop_
_entity_poly.entity_id
_entity_poly.type
_entity_poly.pdbx_seq_one_letter_code
_entity_poly.pdbx_strand_id
1 'polypeptide(L)'
;MKKDGYSRARVNGENISLEDEFPQLDRQKWHNIEIIVDRITANKAEKSRIFESVQTALKSAQGSVLITSDTNEKIFSQNNACPHCGITVGELEPRTFSFNSPFGMCKQCNGLGIKMEFDPNLVIPDKSKSILDGAIVPWSGRFQSFRRQELRAVGKKFGFNLMTPINTMKSKQINIILHGSDDVMKFSYESKNSDSFWEYTDAFEGVLNNLQRKFMETDSEAKREWLKQFMRDTPCITCQGKN
;
A
#
# COMPACT_ATOMS: atom_id res chain seq x y z
N MET A 1 6.17 28.44 26.62
CA MET A 1 5.47 28.33 27.93
C MET A 1 5.86 29.46 28.88
N LYS A 2 7.02 29.44 29.55
CA LYS A 2 7.44 30.50 30.50
C LYS A 2 7.60 31.89 29.85
N LYS A 3 8.17 31.93 28.64
CA LYS A 3 8.28 33.17 27.82
C LYS A 3 6.92 33.71 27.37
N ASP A 4 5.91 32.84 27.28
CA ASP A 4 4.56 33.21 26.82
C ASP A 4 3.64 33.61 28.00
N GLY A 5 4.20 33.72 29.22
CA GLY A 5 3.50 34.21 30.41
C GLY A 5 2.72 33.14 31.20
N TYR A 6 2.83 31.86 30.85
CA TYR A 6 2.17 30.80 31.60
C TYR A 6 2.91 30.47 32.90
N SER A 7 2.16 30.31 33.99
CA SER A 7 2.68 30.01 35.33
C SER A 7 2.56 28.53 35.71
N ARG A 8 1.73 27.73 35.03
CA ARG A 8 1.47 26.33 35.39
C ARG A 8 1.39 25.41 34.19
N ALA A 9 1.78 24.16 34.41
CA ALA A 9 1.66 23.08 33.46
C ALA A 9 1.27 21.78 34.17
N ARG A 10 0.80 20.80 33.41
CA ARG A 10 0.65 19.42 33.86
C ARG A 10 1.57 18.55 33.02
N VAL A 11 2.44 17.79 33.67
CA VAL A 11 3.45 16.95 33.03
C VAL A 11 3.25 15.53 33.50
N ASN A 12 2.91 14.63 32.58
CA ASN A 12 2.58 13.23 32.86
C ASN A 12 1.50 13.07 33.95
N GLY A 13 0.53 14.00 34.00
CA GLY A 13 -0.55 14.01 34.99
C GLY A 13 -0.24 14.81 36.27
N GLU A 14 1.00 15.20 36.51
CA GLU A 14 1.39 15.98 37.70
C GLU A 14 1.38 17.47 37.42
N ASN A 15 0.70 18.24 38.27
CA ASN A 15 0.65 19.70 38.16
C ASN A 15 1.96 20.30 38.68
N ILE A 16 2.62 21.10 37.84
CA ILE A 16 3.87 21.80 38.17
C ILE A 16 3.71 23.31 38.00
N SER A 17 4.43 24.05 38.84
CA SER A 17 4.67 25.47 38.64
C SER A 17 5.79 25.66 37.63
N LEU A 18 5.64 26.59 36.69
CA LEU A 18 6.66 26.97 35.72
C LEU A 18 7.61 28.05 36.26
N GLU A 19 7.30 28.60 37.43
CA GLU A 19 8.17 29.53 38.16
C GLU A 19 9.35 28.79 38.78
N ASP A 20 9.09 27.58 39.29
CA ASP A 20 10.07 26.66 39.88
C ASP A 20 10.95 25.98 38.82
N GLU A 21 11.96 25.22 39.28
CA GLU A 21 12.82 24.44 38.40
C GLU A 21 12.00 23.35 37.68
N PHE A 22 12.06 23.35 36.34
CA PHE A 22 11.29 22.42 35.52
C PHE A 22 11.89 21.01 35.61
N PRO A 23 11.08 19.95 35.82
CA PRO A 23 11.59 18.60 35.99
C PRO A 23 12.38 18.14 34.77
N GLN A 24 13.50 17.45 34.99
CA GLN A 24 14.24 16.84 33.88
C GLN A 24 13.45 15.69 33.29
N LEU A 25 13.13 15.82 32.00
CA LEU A 25 12.42 14.81 31.22
C LEU A 25 13.40 13.87 30.54
N ASP A 26 13.09 12.58 30.60
CA ASP A 26 13.87 11.52 29.98
C ASP A 26 13.63 11.54 28.46
N ARG A 27 14.69 11.82 27.69
CA ARG A 27 14.60 11.89 26.23
C ARG A 27 14.21 10.57 25.56
N GLN A 28 14.33 9.44 26.26
CA GLN A 28 13.97 8.12 25.75
C GLN A 28 12.50 7.76 26.01
N LYS A 29 11.75 8.59 26.75
CA LYS A 29 10.36 8.33 27.11
C LYS A 29 9.40 9.32 26.47
N TRP A 30 8.19 8.85 26.22
CA TRP A 30 7.08 9.71 25.82
C TRP A 30 6.60 10.50 27.03
N HIS A 31 6.36 11.79 26.83
CA HIS A 31 5.89 12.69 27.86
C HIS A 31 4.68 13.47 27.38
N ASN A 32 3.66 13.57 28.24
CA ASN A 32 2.49 14.41 28.02
C ASN A 32 2.71 15.72 28.75
N ILE A 33 2.64 16.84 28.03
CA ILE A 33 2.85 18.18 28.58
C ILE A 33 1.63 19.02 28.20
N GLU A 34 0.80 19.34 29.19
CA GLU A 34 -0.36 20.19 29.03
C GLU A 34 -0.12 21.56 29.68
N ILE A 35 -0.54 22.63 29.02
CA ILE A 35 -0.50 23.98 29.59
C ILE A 35 -1.82 24.23 30.32
N ILE A 36 -1.74 24.68 31.58
CA ILE A 36 -2.93 25.08 32.32
C ILE A 36 -3.22 26.54 31.99
N VAL A 37 -4.25 26.77 31.19
CA VAL A 37 -4.63 28.12 30.72
C VAL A 37 -5.50 28.85 31.73
N ASP A 38 -6.51 28.19 32.31
CA ASP A 38 -7.40 28.80 33.30
C ASP A 38 -8.05 27.73 34.20
N ARG A 39 -8.59 28.13 35.35
CA ARG A 39 -9.44 27.33 36.23
C ARG A 39 -10.70 28.12 36.54
N ILE A 40 -11.82 27.68 35.97
CA ILE A 40 -13.09 28.40 36.01
C ILE A 40 -14.17 27.47 36.55
N THR A 41 -15.11 28.01 37.34
CA THR A 41 -16.35 27.30 37.69
C THR A 41 -17.35 27.44 36.56
N ALA A 42 -17.82 26.33 36.00
CA ALA A 42 -18.74 26.34 34.87
C ALA A 42 -20.11 26.91 35.27
N ASN A 43 -20.37 28.18 34.93
CA ASN A 43 -21.65 28.83 35.13
C ASN A 43 -21.97 29.76 33.94
N LYS A 44 -23.22 30.23 33.82
CA LYS A 44 -23.65 31.08 32.69
C LYS A 44 -23.02 32.48 32.70
N ALA A 45 -22.68 33.02 33.88
CA ALA A 45 -22.08 34.35 34.01
C ALA A 45 -20.64 34.38 33.46
N GLU A 46 -19.90 33.28 33.63
CA GLU A 46 -18.51 33.13 33.18
C GLU A 46 -18.38 32.79 31.68
N LYS A 47 -19.47 32.85 30.88
CA LYS A 47 -19.45 32.41 29.47
C LYS A 47 -18.37 33.12 28.63
N SER A 48 -18.20 34.43 28.82
CA SER A 48 -17.18 35.20 28.09
C SER A 48 -15.77 34.76 28.46
N ARG A 49 -15.51 34.53 29.76
CA ARG A 49 -14.21 34.06 30.25
C ARG A 49 -13.90 32.64 29.76
N ILE A 50 -14.89 31.74 29.80
CA ILE A 50 -14.75 30.38 29.26
C ILE A 50 -14.37 30.45 27.78
N PHE A 51 -15.02 31.33 27.00
CA PHE A 51 -14.72 31.51 25.59
C PHE A 51 -13.28 32.00 25.37
N GLU A 52 -12.83 33.02 26.10
CA GLU A 52 -11.46 33.55 26.01
C GLU A 52 -10.39 32.50 26.38
N SER A 53 -10.63 31.73 27.44
CA SER A 53 -9.71 30.69 27.90
C SER A 53 -9.65 29.52 26.91
N VAL A 54 -10.78 29.13 26.32
CA VAL A 54 -10.82 28.13 25.25
C VAL A 54 -10.09 28.61 24.00
N GLN A 55 -10.29 29.86 23.57
CA GLN A 55 -9.56 30.43 22.43
C GLN A 55 -8.04 30.45 22.66
N THR A 56 -7.62 30.83 23.87
CA THR A 56 -6.21 30.87 24.25
C THR A 56 -5.58 29.48 24.25
N ALA A 57 -6.30 28.48 24.77
CA ALA A 57 -5.86 27.09 24.76
C ALA A 57 -5.72 26.55 23.33
N LEU A 58 -6.74 26.76 22.49
CA LEU A 58 -6.74 26.32 21.09
C LEU A 58 -5.58 26.95 20.31
N LYS A 59 -5.32 28.26 20.51
CA LYS A 59 -4.19 28.95 19.87
C LYS A 59 -2.83 28.39 20.31
N SER A 60 -2.70 28.04 21.60
CA SER A 60 -1.44 27.56 22.17
C SER A 60 -1.14 26.09 21.86
N ALA A 61 -2.17 25.29 21.63
CA ALA A 61 -2.07 23.85 21.36
C ALA A 61 -2.56 23.47 19.96
N GLN A 62 -2.35 24.35 18.97
CA GLN A 62 -2.57 24.10 17.54
C GLN A 62 -3.97 23.54 17.21
N GLY A 63 -5.01 24.10 17.85
CA GLY A 63 -6.40 23.74 17.62
C GLY A 63 -6.92 22.62 18.51
N SER A 64 -6.22 22.22 19.58
CA SER A 64 -6.72 21.25 20.57
C SER A 64 -6.87 21.87 21.95
N VAL A 65 -7.87 21.42 22.72
CA VAL A 65 -8.09 21.83 24.11
C VAL A 65 -8.53 20.65 24.96
N LEU A 66 -7.94 20.49 26.13
CA LEU A 66 -8.33 19.51 27.13
C LEU A 66 -9.10 20.23 28.25
N ILE A 67 -10.33 19.80 28.51
CA ILE A 67 -11.14 20.29 29.62
C ILE A 67 -11.19 19.18 30.67
N THR A 68 -10.66 19.48 31.85
CA THR A 68 -10.67 18.58 33.02
C THR A 68 -11.64 19.09 34.08
N SER A 69 -12.34 18.17 34.70
CA SER A 69 -13.24 18.35 35.86
C SER A 69 -12.91 17.27 36.88
N ASP A 70 -13.39 17.41 38.11
CA ASP A 70 -13.06 16.48 39.21
C ASP A 70 -13.31 14.99 38.88
N THR A 71 -14.24 14.71 37.98
CA THR A 71 -14.64 13.35 37.60
C THR A 71 -14.41 12.99 36.13
N ASN A 72 -14.03 13.94 35.28
CA ASN A 72 -14.03 13.71 33.83
C ASN A 72 -13.05 14.59 33.06
N GLU A 73 -12.47 14.04 32.00
CA GLU A 73 -11.59 14.73 31.07
C GLU A 73 -12.12 14.59 29.65
N LYS A 74 -12.19 15.71 28.91
CA LYS A 74 -12.63 15.72 27.51
C LYS A 74 -11.71 16.56 26.64
N ILE A 75 -11.25 15.96 25.55
CA ILE A 75 -10.46 16.65 24.52
C ILE A 75 -11.42 17.15 23.42
N PHE A 76 -11.24 18.39 23.00
CA PHE A 76 -11.89 18.98 21.84
C PHE A 76 -10.81 19.40 20.84
N SER A 77 -11.10 19.24 19.55
CA SER A 77 -10.25 19.71 18.47
C SER A 77 -11.06 20.57 17.49
N GLN A 78 -10.47 21.65 17.00
CA GLN A 78 -10.98 22.45 15.88
C GLN A 78 -10.65 21.82 14.53
N ASN A 79 -9.69 20.90 14.48
CA ASN A 79 -9.32 20.20 13.26
C ASN A 79 -10.22 18.97 13.10
N ASN A 80 -10.42 18.53 11.86
CA ASN A 80 -10.99 17.21 11.54
C ASN A 80 -9.98 16.09 11.89
N ALA A 81 -9.41 16.14 13.08
CA ALA A 81 -8.37 15.24 13.56
C ALA A 81 -8.90 14.41 14.73
N CYS A 82 -8.59 13.12 14.72
CA CYS A 82 -8.86 12.28 15.87
C CYS A 82 -7.97 12.73 17.04
N PRO A 83 -8.55 13.12 18.20
CA PRO A 83 -7.78 13.60 19.34
C PRO A 83 -6.93 12.52 20.03
N HIS A 84 -7.14 11.24 19.71
CA HIS A 84 -6.42 10.11 20.30
C HIS A 84 -5.25 9.61 19.44
N CYS A 85 -5.39 9.62 18.11
CA CYS A 85 -4.38 9.06 17.21
C CYS A 85 -3.81 10.07 16.20
N GLY A 86 -4.29 11.31 16.20
CA GLY A 86 -3.77 12.38 15.34
C GLY A 86 -4.09 12.21 13.84
N ILE A 87 -4.93 11.24 13.48
CA ILE A 87 -5.39 11.08 12.09
C ILE A 87 -6.24 12.29 11.73
N THR A 88 -5.73 13.11 10.81
CA THR A 88 -6.44 14.26 10.26
C THR A 88 -7.11 13.86 8.96
N VAL A 89 -8.42 14.04 8.89
CA VAL A 89 -9.18 14.07 7.65
C VAL A 89 -9.14 15.51 7.15
N GLY A 90 -8.91 15.74 5.86
CA GLY A 90 -8.97 17.09 5.28
C GLY A 90 -10.37 17.71 5.38
N GLU A 91 -10.61 18.79 4.64
CA GLU A 91 -11.98 19.31 4.52
C GLU A 91 -12.90 18.27 3.86
N LEU A 92 -14.05 18.05 4.48
CA LEU A 92 -15.09 17.15 3.96
C LEU A 92 -15.88 17.88 2.88
N GLU A 93 -15.34 17.88 1.67
CA GLU A 93 -16.00 18.41 0.50
C GLU A 93 -16.63 17.28 -0.32
N PRO A 94 -17.72 17.54 -1.09
CA PRO A 94 -18.34 16.53 -1.94
C PRO A 94 -17.36 15.81 -2.88
N ARG A 95 -16.30 16.51 -3.33
CA ARG A 95 -15.24 15.94 -4.19
C ARG A 95 -14.42 14.84 -3.51
N THR A 96 -14.29 14.88 -2.19
CA THR A 96 -13.55 13.88 -1.39
C THR A 96 -14.28 12.53 -1.37
N PHE A 97 -15.58 12.51 -1.70
CA PHE A 97 -16.39 11.30 -1.82
C PHE A 97 -16.60 10.85 -3.26
N SER A 98 -16.08 11.60 -4.24
CA SER A 98 -16.23 11.27 -5.66
C SER A 98 -15.08 10.40 -6.13
N PHE A 99 -15.40 9.20 -6.62
CA PHE A 99 -14.45 8.30 -7.29
C PHE A 99 -13.92 8.85 -8.62
N ASN A 100 -14.62 9.83 -9.20
CA ASN A 100 -14.15 10.54 -10.39
C ASN A 100 -13.16 11.66 -10.03
N SER A 101 -12.95 11.94 -8.75
CA SER A 101 -12.02 12.96 -8.28
C SER A 101 -10.72 12.33 -7.76
N PRO A 102 -9.54 12.91 -8.06
CA PRO A 102 -8.27 12.48 -7.46
C PRO A 102 -8.28 12.43 -5.93
N PHE A 103 -9.16 13.21 -5.30
CA PHE A 103 -9.30 13.29 -3.85
C PHE A 103 -10.08 12.11 -3.24
N GLY A 104 -11.07 11.57 -3.96
CA GLY A 104 -11.91 10.46 -3.49
C GLY A 104 -11.62 9.11 -4.15
N MET A 105 -10.83 9.08 -5.23
CA MET A 105 -10.54 7.86 -5.95
C MET A 105 -9.53 6.97 -5.24
N CYS A 106 -9.74 5.67 -5.31
CA CYS A 106 -8.71 4.70 -4.91
C CYS A 106 -7.50 4.83 -5.85
N LYS A 107 -6.34 5.25 -5.32
CA LYS A 107 -5.09 5.42 -6.08
C LYS A 107 -4.58 4.16 -6.78
N GLN A 108 -5.02 2.99 -6.31
CA GLN A 108 -4.57 1.70 -6.83
C GLN A 108 -5.34 1.22 -8.07
N CYS A 109 -6.58 1.67 -8.25
CA CYS A 109 -7.40 1.37 -9.43
C CYS A 109 -7.90 2.64 -10.14
N ASN A 110 -7.40 3.82 -9.74
CA ASN A 110 -7.84 5.13 -10.23
C ASN A 110 -9.37 5.29 -10.23
N GLY A 111 -10.02 4.84 -9.17
CA GLY A 111 -11.49 4.95 -9.01
C GLY A 111 -12.31 3.93 -9.80
N LEU A 112 -11.70 3.01 -10.55
CA LEU A 112 -12.42 1.99 -11.32
C LEU A 112 -13.09 0.91 -10.45
N GLY A 113 -12.65 0.72 -9.21
CA GLY A 113 -13.09 -0.38 -8.33
C GLY A 113 -12.49 -1.75 -8.72
N ILE A 114 -12.06 -1.92 -9.96
CA ILE A 114 -11.53 -3.17 -10.50
C ILE A 114 -10.07 -3.04 -10.93
N LYS A 115 -9.38 -4.18 -10.99
CA LYS A 115 -8.10 -4.36 -11.66
C LYS A 115 -8.23 -5.44 -12.72
N MET A 116 -7.72 -5.15 -13.91
CA MET A 116 -7.52 -6.16 -14.94
C MET A 116 -6.24 -6.93 -14.63
N GLU A 117 -6.38 -8.23 -14.35
CA GLU A 117 -5.26 -9.13 -14.05
C GLU A 117 -5.34 -10.39 -14.92
N PHE A 118 -4.19 -10.96 -15.29
CA PHE A 118 -4.15 -12.22 -16.04
C PHE A 118 -4.63 -13.40 -15.19
N ASP A 119 -5.58 -14.18 -15.72
CA ASP A 119 -6.08 -15.37 -15.03
C ASP A 119 -5.23 -16.61 -15.41
N PRO A 120 -4.63 -17.32 -14.43
CA PRO A 120 -3.89 -18.55 -14.68
C PRO A 120 -4.66 -19.61 -15.50
N ASN A 121 -5.97 -19.73 -15.32
CA ASN A 121 -6.79 -20.71 -16.02
C ASN A 121 -7.09 -20.29 -17.46
N LEU A 122 -7.09 -18.99 -17.78
CA LEU A 122 -7.19 -18.53 -19.17
C LEU A 122 -5.83 -18.65 -19.88
N VAL A 123 -4.73 -18.42 -19.15
CA VAL A 123 -3.35 -18.57 -19.66
C VAL A 123 -3.01 -20.05 -19.91
N ILE A 124 -3.47 -20.95 -19.04
CA ILE A 124 -3.30 -22.41 -19.12
C ILE A 124 -4.67 -23.11 -19.06
N PRO A 125 -5.45 -23.11 -20.15
CA PRO A 125 -6.79 -23.68 -20.17
C PRO A 125 -6.76 -25.21 -20.12
N ASP A 126 -5.83 -25.83 -20.85
CA ASP A 126 -5.68 -27.29 -20.90
C ASP A 126 -4.45 -27.72 -20.08
N LYS A 127 -4.72 -28.14 -18.83
CA LYS A 127 -3.70 -28.61 -17.90
C LYS A 127 -3.18 -30.01 -18.22
N SER A 128 -3.78 -30.73 -19.18
CA SER A 128 -3.29 -32.05 -19.61
C SER A 128 -2.09 -31.96 -20.55
N LYS A 129 -1.86 -30.78 -21.16
CA LYS A 129 -0.73 -30.53 -22.05
C LYS A 129 0.54 -30.22 -21.29
N SER A 130 1.67 -30.50 -21.92
CA SER A 130 2.97 -30.05 -21.47
C SER A 130 3.26 -28.61 -21.91
N ILE A 131 4.31 -28.00 -21.36
CA ILE A 131 4.75 -26.66 -21.78
C ILE A 131 5.17 -26.69 -23.26
N LEU A 132 5.84 -27.76 -23.72
CA LEU A 132 6.24 -27.89 -25.13
C LEU A 132 5.05 -28.09 -26.08
N ASP A 133 3.98 -28.73 -25.61
CA ASP A 133 2.73 -28.92 -26.38
C ASP A 133 1.84 -27.66 -26.38
N GLY A 134 2.32 -26.55 -25.82
CA GLY A 134 1.62 -25.27 -25.85
C GLY A 134 0.61 -25.08 -24.73
N ALA A 135 0.82 -25.67 -23.56
CA ALA A 135 -0.04 -25.44 -22.39
C ALA A 135 -0.16 -23.95 -22.02
N ILE A 136 0.91 -23.15 -22.19
CA ILE A 136 0.91 -21.71 -21.94
C ILE A 136 0.55 -20.97 -23.24
N VAL A 137 -0.73 -20.68 -23.44
CA VAL A 137 -1.25 -20.16 -24.71
C VAL A 137 -0.60 -18.84 -25.13
N PRO A 138 -0.46 -17.81 -24.26
CA PRO A 138 0.12 -16.52 -24.65
C PRO A 138 1.62 -16.59 -25.01
N TRP A 139 2.27 -17.71 -24.69
CA TRP A 139 3.69 -17.95 -24.96
C TRP A 139 3.93 -18.93 -26.11
N SER A 140 2.87 -19.38 -26.78
CA SER A 140 2.96 -20.16 -28.02
C SER A 140 3.51 -19.31 -29.20
N GLY A 141 4.21 -19.93 -30.16
CA GLY A 141 4.66 -19.26 -31.41
C GLY A 141 6.09 -18.72 -31.45
N ARG A 142 6.35 -17.67 -32.26
CA ARG A 142 7.67 -17.20 -32.79
C ARG A 142 8.74 -16.85 -31.74
N PHE A 143 8.36 -16.70 -30.46
CA PHE A 143 9.28 -16.51 -29.32
C PHE A 143 9.57 -17.80 -28.52
N GLN A 144 9.18 -18.96 -29.06
CA GLN A 144 9.37 -20.25 -28.42
C GLN A 144 10.85 -20.58 -28.16
N SER A 145 11.81 -20.20 -29.01
CA SER A 145 13.20 -20.66 -28.86
C SER A 145 13.86 -20.11 -27.61
N PHE A 146 13.77 -18.79 -27.38
CA PHE A 146 14.35 -18.11 -26.22
C PHE A 146 13.68 -18.56 -24.91
N ARG A 147 12.35 -18.44 -24.84
CA ARG A 147 11.59 -18.81 -23.63
C ARG A 147 11.68 -20.30 -23.29
N ARG A 148 11.84 -21.18 -24.29
CA ARG A 148 12.10 -22.61 -24.02
C ARG A 148 13.44 -22.83 -23.33
N GLN A 149 14.49 -22.09 -23.71
CA GLN A 149 15.80 -22.21 -23.09
C GLN A 149 15.76 -21.66 -21.66
N GLU A 150 15.11 -20.51 -21.47
CA GLU A 150 14.86 -19.93 -20.14
C GLU A 150 14.10 -20.91 -19.23
N LEU A 151 12.95 -21.42 -19.66
CA LEU A 151 12.15 -22.37 -18.87
C LEU A 151 12.88 -23.71 -18.63
N ARG A 152 13.82 -24.12 -19.48
CA ARG A 152 14.68 -25.29 -19.20
C ARG A 152 15.63 -25.04 -18.05
N ALA A 153 16.22 -23.85 -17.95
CA ALA A 153 17.06 -23.47 -16.81
C ALA A 153 16.24 -23.46 -15.52
N VAL A 154 15.04 -22.88 -15.55
CA VAL A 154 14.09 -22.90 -14.42
C VAL A 154 13.72 -24.35 -14.05
N GLY A 155 13.37 -25.17 -15.03
CA GLY A 155 13.02 -26.58 -14.84
C GLY A 155 14.17 -27.39 -14.21
N LYS A 156 15.41 -27.14 -14.61
CA LYS A 156 16.61 -27.78 -14.04
C LYS A 156 16.79 -27.42 -12.57
N LYS A 157 16.52 -26.17 -12.18
CA LYS A 157 16.65 -25.69 -10.79
C LYS A 157 15.51 -26.19 -9.89
N PHE A 158 14.28 -26.20 -10.38
CA PHE A 158 13.08 -26.52 -9.59
C PHE A 158 12.49 -27.91 -9.83
N GLY A 159 13.19 -28.74 -10.59
CA GLY A 159 12.91 -30.18 -10.74
C GLY A 159 11.68 -30.49 -11.58
N PHE A 160 11.45 -29.79 -12.69
CA PHE A 160 10.40 -30.13 -13.65
C PHE A 160 10.94 -30.14 -15.10
N ASN A 161 10.34 -30.98 -15.94
CA ASN A 161 10.63 -31.03 -17.38
C ASN A 161 9.50 -30.34 -18.16
N LEU A 162 9.83 -29.65 -19.25
CA LEU A 162 8.88 -28.99 -20.13
C LEU A 162 7.95 -29.97 -20.86
N MET A 163 8.31 -31.25 -20.93
CA MET A 163 7.46 -32.35 -21.45
C MET A 163 6.45 -32.88 -20.43
N THR A 164 6.55 -32.46 -19.17
CA THR A 164 5.64 -32.92 -18.10
C THR A 164 4.29 -32.22 -18.28
N PRO A 165 3.16 -32.96 -18.28
CA PRO A 165 1.82 -32.36 -18.24
C PRO A 165 1.63 -31.47 -17.01
N ILE A 166 1.01 -30.30 -17.17
CA ILE A 166 0.83 -29.32 -16.08
C ILE A 166 0.09 -29.93 -14.88
N ASN A 167 -0.93 -30.75 -15.11
CA ASN A 167 -1.72 -31.41 -14.07
C ASN A 167 -0.94 -32.42 -13.21
N THR A 168 0.23 -32.88 -13.67
CA THR A 168 1.11 -33.77 -12.90
C THR A 168 2.20 -33.03 -12.14
N MET A 169 2.38 -31.72 -12.39
CA MET A 169 3.34 -30.90 -11.69
C MET A 169 2.89 -30.57 -10.26
N LYS A 170 3.86 -30.40 -9.36
CA LYS A 170 3.59 -29.94 -7.99
C LYS A 170 3.13 -28.48 -7.99
N SER A 171 2.24 -28.09 -7.08
CA SER A 171 1.74 -26.71 -6.96
C SER A 171 2.86 -25.67 -6.86
N LYS A 172 3.97 -25.99 -6.17
CA LYS A 172 5.15 -25.12 -6.09
C LYS A 172 5.80 -24.88 -7.46
N GLN A 173 5.87 -25.89 -8.32
CA GLN A 173 6.45 -25.79 -9.66
C GLN A 173 5.57 -24.91 -10.55
N ILE A 174 4.25 -25.11 -10.49
CA ILE A 174 3.28 -24.29 -11.21
C ILE A 174 3.37 -22.83 -10.75
N ASN A 175 3.49 -22.60 -9.44
CA ASN A 175 3.63 -21.25 -8.88
C ASN A 175 4.88 -20.55 -9.40
N ILE A 176 6.02 -21.25 -9.47
CA ILE A 176 7.27 -20.70 -10.01
C ILE A 176 7.13 -20.36 -11.49
N ILE A 177 6.45 -21.21 -12.28
CA ILE A 177 6.21 -20.94 -13.70
C ILE A 177 5.35 -19.68 -13.86
N LEU A 178 4.27 -19.54 -13.08
CA LEU A 178 3.31 -18.45 -13.21
C LEU A 178 3.81 -17.12 -12.64
N HIS A 179 4.34 -17.15 -11.42
CA HIS A 179 4.68 -15.96 -10.62
C HIS A 179 6.18 -15.67 -10.53
N GLY A 180 7.02 -16.58 -11.01
CA GLY A 180 8.46 -16.39 -10.98
C GLY A 180 9.11 -16.85 -9.67
N SER A 181 10.37 -16.46 -9.49
CA SER A 181 11.15 -16.76 -8.29
C SER A 181 12.27 -15.74 -8.11
N ASP A 182 12.51 -15.31 -6.88
CA ASP A 182 13.59 -14.37 -6.51
C ASP A 182 15.00 -14.98 -6.56
N ASP A 183 15.03 -16.30 -6.72
CA ASP A 183 16.20 -17.15 -6.86
C ASP A 183 17.00 -16.81 -8.11
N VAL A 184 18.11 -16.09 -7.94
CA VAL A 184 19.03 -15.76 -9.04
C VAL A 184 19.58 -17.04 -9.69
N MET A 185 19.53 -17.12 -11.02
CA MET A 185 20.04 -18.25 -11.79
C MET A 185 20.65 -17.81 -13.12
N LYS A 186 21.54 -18.65 -13.65
CA LYS A 186 22.17 -18.43 -14.95
C LYS A 186 21.25 -18.88 -16.06
N PHE A 187 21.03 -18.01 -17.02
CA PHE A 187 20.32 -18.28 -18.26
C PHE A 187 21.30 -18.19 -19.41
N SER A 188 21.30 -19.22 -20.25
CA SER A 188 22.10 -19.29 -21.47
C SER A 188 21.18 -19.37 -22.67
N TYR A 189 21.45 -18.59 -23.68
CA TYR A 189 20.76 -18.68 -24.96
C TYR A 189 21.75 -18.97 -26.08
N GLU A 190 21.40 -19.98 -26.85
CA GLU A 190 22.06 -20.34 -28.09
C GLU A 190 21.09 -20.15 -29.27
N SER A 191 21.55 -19.43 -30.30
CA SER A 191 20.82 -19.25 -31.54
C SER A 191 20.83 -20.55 -32.36
N LYS A 192 19.72 -20.88 -33.01
CA LYS A 192 19.67 -22.04 -33.91
C LYS A 192 20.27 -21.79 -35.30
N ASN A 193 20.40 -20.52 -35.68
CA ASN A 193 20.71 -20.11 -37.06
C ASN A 193 22.07 -19.38 -37.15
N SER A 194 22.79 -19.25 -36.04
CA SER A 194 24.08 -18.56 -35.95
C SER A 194 24.87 -19.08 -34.75
N ASP A 195 26.19 -18.89 -34.74
CA ASP A 195 27.07 -19.21 -33.60
C ASP A 195 26.96 -18.19 -32.45
N SER A 196 25.81 -17.52 -32.34
CA SER A 196 25.58 -16.49 -31.34
C SER A 196 25.15 -17.12 -30.02
N PHE A 197 25.98 -16.93 -29.00
CA PHE A 197 25.76 -17.39 -27.64
C PHE A 197 25.82 -16.22 -26.65
N TRP A 198 24.88 -16.15 -25.72
CA TRP A 198 24.92 -15.17 -24.64
C TRP A 198 24.40 -15.77 -23.33
N GLU A 199 24.98 -15.29 -22.23
CA GLU A 199 24.58 -15.67 -20.88
C GLU A 199 24.25 -14.42 -20.07
N TYR A 200 23.29 -14.57 -19.17
CA TYR A 200 22.96 -13.57 -18.17
C TYR A 200 22.54 -14.26 -16.87
N THR A 201 22.57 -13.51 -15.79
CA THR A 201 22.20 -14.02 -14.46
C THR A 201 21.11 -13.12 -13.92
N ASP A 202 19.94 -13.70 -13.66
CA ASP A 202 18.79 -12.95 -13.17
C ASP A 202 17.81 -13.87 -12.42
N ALA A 203 16.83 -13.28 -11.76
CA ALA A 203 15.64 -13.94 -11.26
C ALA A 203 14.67 -14.26 -12.42
N PHE A 204 13.89 -15.33 -12.29
CA PHE A 204 12.86 -15.64 -13.29
C PHE A 204 11.62 -14.80 -13.00
N GLU A 205 11.23 -13.91 -13.90
CA GLU A 205 10.12 -12.97 -13.68
C GLU A 205 8.75 -13.66 -13.55
N GLY A 206 8.57 -14.83 -14.18
CA GLY A 206 7.29 -15.55 -14.23
C GLY A 206 6.40 -15.16 -15.41
N VAL A 207 5.54 -16.09 -15.83
CA VAL A 207 4.67 -15.91 -17.00
C VAL A 207 3.68 -14.76 -16.82
N LEU A 208 3.00 -14.67 -15.68
CA LEU A 208 1.96 -13.68 -15.45
C LEU A 208 2.54 -12.27 -15.33
N ASN A 209 3.65 -12.12 -14.60
CA ASN A 209 4.34 -10.84 -14.47
C ASN A 209 4.88 -10.35 -15.82
N ASN A 210 5.46 -11.25 -16.62
CA ASN A 210 5.89 -10.92 -17.98
C ASN A 210 4.72 -10.44 -18.85
N LEU A 211 3.57 -11.13 -18.80
CA LEU A 211 2.40 -10.76 -19.56
C LEU A 211 1.84 -9.41 -19.12
N GLN A 212 1.77 -9.16 -17.80
CA GLN A 212 1.35 -7.88 -17.24
C GLN A 212 2.26 -6.75 -17.71
N ARG A 213 3.58 -6.93 -17.61
CA ARG A 213 4.55 -5.93 -18.08
C ARG A 213 4.42 -5.67 -19.58
N LYS A 214 4.35 -6.72 -20.40
CA LYS A 214 4.15 -6.60 -21.86
C LYS A 214 2.83 -5.95 -22.24
N PHE A 215 1.78 -6.15 -21.45
CA PHE A 215 0.48 -5.50 -21.65
C PHE A 215 0.55 -3.99 -21.40
N MET A 216 1.32 -3.58 -20.38
CA MET A 216 1.53 -2.17 -20.05
C MET A 216 2.49 -1.48 -21.04
N GLU A 217 3.55 -2.17 -21.47
CA GLU A 217 4.59 -1.62 -22.35
C GLU A 217 4.23 -1.63 -23.85
N THR A 218 3.24 -2.43 -24.29
CA THR A 218 2.95 -2.57 -25.72
C THR A 218 2.19 -1.36 -26.27
N ASP A 219 2.71 -0.75 -27.32
CA ASP A 219 1.99 0.30 -28.08
C ASP A 219 1.03 -0.26 -29.13
N SER A 220 1.14 -1.55 -29.46
CA SER A 220 0.26 -2.20 -30.43
C SER A 220 -1.11 -2.50 -29.82
N GLU A 221 -2.15 -1.86 -30.35
CA GLU A 221 -3.55 -2.08 -29.96
C GLU A 221 -4.02 -3.51 -30.23
N ALA A 222 -3.69 -4.06 -31.40
CA ALA A 222 -4.04 -5.44 -31.75
C ALA A 222 -3.46 -6.46 -30.76
N LYS A 223 -2.21 -6.26 -30.33
CA LYS A 223 -1.56 -7.11 -29.33
C LYS A 223 -2.18 -6.91 -27.94
N ARG A 224 -2.53 -5.68 -27.57
CA ARG A 224 -3.22 -5.38 -26.31
C ARG A 224 -4.57 -6.08 -26.27
N GLU A 225 -5.37 -5.98 -27.32
CA GLU A 225 -6.69 -6.63 -27.40
C GLU A 225 -6.59 -8.15 -27.37
N TRP A 226 -5.63 -8.73 -28.08
CA TRP A 226 -5.37 -10.16 -28.00
C TRP A 226 -4.99 -10.62 -26.58
N LEU A 227 -4.15 -9.85 -25.86
CA LEU A 227 -3.76 -10.17 -24.49
C LEU A 227 -4.93 -10.05 -23.49
N LYS A 228 -5.88 -9.13 -23.70
CA LYS A 228 -7.07 -8.98 -22.83
C LYS A 228 -7.91 -10.25 -22.74
N GLN A 229 -7.89 -11.10 -23.75
CA GLN A 229 -8.62 -12.38 -23.76
C GLN A 229 -8.18 -13.34 -22.64
N PHE A 230 -7.00 -13.11 -22.06
CA PHE A 230 -6.45 -13.90 -20.96
C PHE A 230 -6.56 -13.20 -19.59
N MET A 231 -7.24 -12.07 -19.54
CA MET A 231 -7.41 -11.25 -18.34
C MET A 231 -8.84 -11.34 -17.81
N ARG A 232 -9.00 -11.07 -16.53
CA ARG A 232 -10.30 -10.89 -15.89
C ARG A 232 -10.30 -9.63 -15.02
N ASP A 233 -11.49 -9.10 -14.82
CA ASP A 233 -11.70 -8.07 -13.82
C ASP A 233 -11.72 -8.70 -12.44
N THR A 234 -10.82 -8.23 -11.58
CA THR A 234 -10.79 -8.58 -10.17
C THR A 234 -11.12 -7.36 -9.33
N PRO A 235 -11.87 -7.49 -8.23
CA PRO A 235 -12.08 -6.39 -7.31
C PRO A 235 -10.75 -5.86 -6.79
N CYS A 236 -10.56 -4.55 -6.82
CA CYS A 236 -9.35 -3.93 -6.26
C CYS A 236 -9.26 -4.25 -4.77
N ILE A 237 -8.16 -4.85 -4.32
CA ILE A 237 -7.97 -5.24 -2.91
C ILE A 237 -8.06 -4.06 -1.92
N THR A 238 -7.71 -2.86 -2.38
CA THR A 238 -7.59 -1.67 -1.51
C THR A 238 -8.93 -1.00 -1.26
N CYS A 239 -9.77 -0.87 -2.29
CA CYS A 239 -11.14 -0.34 -2.13
C CYS A 239 -12.21 -1.44 -2.07
N GLN A 240 -11.80 -2.71 -2.19
CA GLN A 240 -12.69 -3.88 -2.19
C GLN A 240 -13.80 -3.81 -3.24
N GLY A 241 -13.51 -3.26 -4.42
CA GLY A 241 -14.52 -3.09 -5.46
C GLY A 241 -15.39 -1.84 -5.31
N LYS A 242 -15.24 -1.06 -4.24
CA LYS A 242 -16.03 0.16 -4.04
C LYS A 242 -15.52 1.24 -4.98
N ASN A 243 -16.43 1.70 -5.85
CA ASN A 243 -16.34 2.86 -6.69
C ASN A 243 -17.33 3.90 -6.17
#